data_AF-A0A924PA80-F1
#
_entry.id   AF-A0A924PA80-F1
#
_cell.length_a   1.000
_cell.length_b   1.000
_cell.length_c   1.000
_cell.angle_alpha   90.00
_cell.angle_beta   90.00
_cell.angle_gamma   90.00
#
_symmetry.space_group_name_H-M   'P 1'
#
loop_
_entity.id
_entity.type
_entity.pdbx_description
1 polymer ?
#
loop_
_entity_poly.entity_id
_entity_poly.type
_entity_poly.pdbx_seq_one_letter_code
_entity_poly.pdbx_strand_id
1 'polypeptide(L)'
;MTSIQETRSGEDWSEDEISASVVAYFSLMQMIISDQPAKKAQIYRQLSQQYPARTPKAFEAKFQNISAVLFEMGRAFIPGLKPRKNYQNCLFKAVTEYLGKSALQVCEPIPRDRLFDELRRLTKQGFIPVKGKGTGRFGLTLEHYLNIPQNCSKNPDYFGIELKTKRKGKLQTLFSRKPTRYHACVDRSGLLFNFGYPHKKRKNDFALRTSFNVLPNTLGFNLNVRNKLFEVIKNNSAILDFSHASIEQTLLAKHFETVYIKVLARKTQRRQEECRFDGAVYYSTPSLDRFIKLAREGSVYLDFTLSSNEGTVKDHGFLWRILNDKLISLYESSIVI
;
A
#
# COMPACT_ATOMS: atom_id res chain seq x y z
N MET A 1 -6.19 3.54 49.41
CA MET A 1 -5.54 2.52 48.55
C MET A 1 -6.38 2.39 47.28
N THR A 2 -6.02 3.14 46.24
CA THR A 2 -6.74 3.16 44.97
C THR A 2 -6.21 1.98 44.15
N SER A 3 -7.03 0.94 44.00
CA SER A 3 -6.71 -0.24 43.19
C SER A 3 -6.58 0.17 41.73
N ILE A 4 -5.34 0.15 41.22
CA ILE A 4 -5.07 0.25 39.79
C ILE A 4 -5.48 -1.11 39.21
N GLN A 5 -6.63 -1.15 38.52
CA GLN A 5 -7.03 -2.33 37.75
C GLN A 5 -5.99 -2.57 36.65
N GLU A 6 -5.24 -3.65 36.79
CA GLU A 6 -4.36 -4.18 35.75
C GLU A 6 -5.18 -4.54 34.52
N THR A 7 -4.85 -3.93 33.38
CA THR A 7 -5.49 -4.21 32.09
C THR A 7 -5.15 -5.64 31.65
N ARG A 8 -6.10 -6.56 31.76
CA ARG A 8 -5.96 -7.93 31.26
C ARG A 8 -6.37 -8.01 29.78
N SER A 9 -5.42 -8.36 28.92
CA SER A 9 -5.70 -8.71 27.53
C SER A 9 -6.44 -10.05 27.46
N GLY A 10 -7.74 -10.04 27.16
CA GLY A 10 -8.51 -11.27 26.95
C GLY A 10 -10.01 -11.23 27.28
N GLU A 11 -10.52 -10.17 27.90
CA GLU A 11 -11.96 -10.07 28.19
C GLU A 11 -12.80 -9.84 26.93
N ASP A 12 -13.96 -10.49 26.86
CA ASP A 12 -14.94 -10.32 25.78
C ASP A 12 -15.44 -8.87 25.70
N TRP A 13 -15.73 -8.39 24.49
CA TRP A 13 -16.22 -7.02 24.28
C TRP A 13 -17.65 -6.89 24.76
N SER A 14 -17.94 -5.90 25.60
CA SER A 14 -19.33 -5.64 26.03
C SER A 14 -20.16 -5.04 24.89
N GLU A 15 -21.49 -5.16 25.00
CA GLU A 15 -22.41 -4.55 24.03
C GLU A 15 -22.22 -3.03 23.96
N ASP A 16 -21.99 -2.36 25.10
CA ASP A 16 -21.73 -0.92 25.17
C ASP A 16 -20.42 -0.54 24.46
N GLU A 17 -19.34 -1.29 24.67
CA GLU A 17 -18.06 -1.05 23.99
C GLU A 17 -18.20 -1.23 22.47
N ILE A 18 -18.95 -2.25 22.05
CA ILE A 18 -19.25 -2.52 20.64
C ILE A 18 -20.05 -1.37 20.04
N SER A 19 -21.16 -0.99 20.69
CA SER A 19 -22.05 0.08 20.24
C SER A 19 -21.31 1.41 20.12
N ALA A 20 -20.55 1.80 21.15
CA ALA A 20 -19.74 3.02 21.11
C ALA A 20 -18.68 3.00 20.00
N SER A 21 -18.05 1.85 19.75
CA SER A 21 -17.11 1.69 18.65
C SER A 21 -17.78 1.87 17.29
N VAL A 22 -18.97 1.30 17.10
CA VAL A 22 -19.75 1.43 15.86
C VAL A 22 -20.18 2.88 15.63
N VAL A 23 -20.73 3.56 16.65
CA VAL A 23 -21.11 4.98 16.58
C VAL A 23 -19.91 5.83 16.19
N ALA A 24 -18.80 5.71 16.93
CA ALA A 24 -17.60 6.50 16.68
C ALA A 24 -16.98 6.23 15.29
N TYR A 25 -17.08 4.99 14.79
CA TYR A 25 -16.66 4.64 13.43
C TYR A 25 -17.45 5.43 12.39
N PHE A 26 -18.78 5.42 12.47
CA PHE A 26 -19.60 6.13 11.49
C PHE A 26 -19.54 7.64 11.64
N SER A 27 -19.37 8.18 12.85
CA SER A 27 -19.07 9.61 13.05
C SER A 27 -17.76 10.01 12.36
N LEU A 28 -16.70 9.20 12.50
CA LEU A 28 -15.45 9.42 11.79
C LEU A 28 -15.63 9.36 10.26
N MET A 29 -16.44 8.41 9.77
CA MET A 29 -16.73 8.29 8.35
C MET A 29 -17.44 9.55 7.82
N GLN A 30 -18.43 10.06 8.56
CA GLN A 30 -19.14 11.28 8.22
C GLN A 30 -18.22 12.50 8.19
N MET A 31 -17.33 12.65 9.18
CA MET A 31 -16.33 13.72 9.20
C MET A 31 -15.45 13.70 7.96
N ILE A 32 -15.01 12.51 7.52
CA ILE A 32 -14.18 12.35 6.32
C ILE A 32 -14.96 12.71 5.05
N ILE A 33 -16.22 12.27 4.94
CA ILE A 33 -17.08 12.58 3.79
C ILE A 33 -17.34 14.09 3.69
N SER A 34 -17.49 14.77 4.83
CA SER A 34 -17.72 16.21 4.91
C SER A 34 -16.43 17.06 4.91
N ASP A 35 -15.28 16.47 4.56
CA ASP A 35 -13.95 17.11 4.54
C ASP A 35 -13.57 17.84 5.84
N GLN A 36 -14.04 17.31 6.97
CA GLN A 36 -13.70 17.83 8.30
C GLN A 36 -12.38 17.22 8.79
N PRO A 37 -11.53 18.00 9.48
CA PRO A 37 -10.26 17.51 10.00
C PRO A 37 -10.50 16.41 11.05
N ALA A 38 -10.20 15.16 10.68
CA ALA A 38 -10.39 14.00 11.56
C ALA A 38 -9.06 13.32 11.91
N LYS A 39 -8.78 13.17 13.20
CA LYS A 39 -7.60 12.45 13.72
C LYS A 39 -8.00 11.16 14.40
N LYS A 40 -7.87 10.03 13.70
CA LYS A 40 -8.23 8.68 14.19
C LYS A 40 -7.63 8.36 15.58
N ALA A 41 -6.36 8.70 15.76
CA ALA A 41 -5.65 8.48 17.02
C ALA A 41 -6.28 9.22 18.22
N GLN A 42 -6.94 10.35 17.99
CA GLN A 42 -7.67 11.08 19.03
C GLN A 42 -8.95 10.35 19.42
N ILE A 43 -9.71 9.85 18.43
CA ILE A 43 -10.93 9.07 18.67
C ILE A 43 -10.61 7.80 19.47
N TYR A 44 -9.53 7.10 19.13
CA TYR A 44 -9.12 5.90 19.88
C TYR A 44 -8.72 6.23 21.32
N ARG A 45 -8.11 7.39 21.57
CA ARG A 45 -7.77 7.84 22.92
C ARG A 45 -9.02 8.20 23.72
N GLN A 46 -9.99 8.86 23.10
CA GLN A 46 -11.26 9.22 23.73
C GLN A 46 -12.05 7.96 24.12
N LEU A 47 -12.17 6.99 23.21
CA LEU A 47 -12.81 5.70 23.51
C LEU A 47 -12.06 4.95 24.62
N SER A 48 -10.73 4.96 24.61
CA SER A 48 -9.93 4.33 25.67
C SER A 48 -10.06 5.04 27.03
N GLN A 49 -10.28 6.36 27.05
CA GLN A 49 -10.58 7.09 28.28
C GLN A 49 -11.96 6.73 28.83
N GLN A 50 -12.95 6.54 27.95
CA GLN A 50 -14.30 6.12 28.33
C GLN A 50 -14.36 4.64 28.76
N TYR A 51 -13.57 3.78 28.10
CA TYR A 51 -13.51 2.34 28.33
C TYR A 51 -12.06 1.93 28.66
N PRO A 52 -11.60 2.15 29.91
CA PRO A 52 -10.19 1.99 30.30
C PRO A 52 -9.67 0.55 30.24
N ALA A 53 -10.57 -0.45 30.18
CA ALA A 53 -10.20 -1.84 29.92
C ALA A 53 -9.58 -2.06 28.52
N ARG A 54 -9.78 -1.12 27.58
CA ARG A 54 -9.33 -1.22 26.19
C ARG A 54 -8.31 -0.15 25.86
N THR A 55 -7.21 -0.57 25.25
CA THR A 55 -6.18 0.35 24.76
C THR A 55 -6.62 1.03 23.45
N PRO A 56 -6.02 2.18 23.07
CA PRO A 56 -6.29 2.80 21.77
C PRO A 56 -6.02 1.85 20.59
N LYS A 57 -5.04 0.95 20.72
CA LYS A 57 -4.71 -0.07 19.71
C LYS A 57 -5.80 -1.15 19.61
N ALA A 58 -6.48 -1.49 20.70
CA ALA A 58 -7.62 -2.39 20.68
C ALA A 58 -8.81 -1.76 19.92
N PHE A 59 -9.06 -0.47 20.10
CA PHE A 59 -10.08 0.26 19.33
C PHE A 59 -9.74 0.37 17.84
N GLU A 60 -8.46 0.59 17.50
CA GLU A 60 -8.03 0.52 16.09
C GLU A 60 -8.35 -0.86 15.48
N ALA A 61 -8.04 -1.95 16.18
CA ALA A 61 -8.38 -3.30 15.72
C ALA A 61 -9.90 -3.53 15.62
N LYS A 62 -10.69 -2.97 16.55
CA LYS A 62 -12.17 -3.02 16.51
C LYS A 62 -12.72 -2.27 15.29
N PHE A 63 -12.15 -1.12 14.95
CA PHE A 63 -12.52 -0.35 13.75
C PHE A 63 -12.16 -1.11 12.46
N GLN A 64 -11.04 -1.83 12.45
CA GLN A 64 -10.68 -2.75 11.38
C GLN A 64 -11.67 -3.93 11.27
N ASN A 65 -12.19 -4.43 12.40
CA ASN A 65 -13.26 -5.43 12.42
C ASN A 65 -14.58 -4.88 11.84
N ILE A 66 -14.99 -3.65 12.20
CA ILE A 66 -16.16 -2.99 11.61
C ILE A 66 -15.98 -2.85 10.10
N SER A 67 -14.78 -2.48 9.65
CA SER A 67 -14.44 -2.40 8.23
C SER A 67 -14.57 -3.76 7.53
N ALA A 68 -14.31 -4.87 8.23
CA ALA A 68 -14.53 -6.21 7.70
C ALA A 68 -16.02 -6.54 7.54
N VAL A 69 -16.85 -6.18 8.52
CA VAL A 69 -18.31 -6.32 8.41
C VAL A 69 -18.82 -5.54 7.19
N LEU A 70 -18.44 -4.26 7.07
CA LEU A 70 -18.84 -3.42 5.95
C LEU A 70 -18.38 -3.99 4.61
N PHE A 71 -17.14 -4.49 4.54
CA PHE A 71 -16.61 -5.14 3.35
C PHE A 71 -17.41 -6.39 2.96
N GLU A 72 -17.77 -7.24 3.93
CA GLU A 72 -18.59 -8.43 3.70
C GLU A 72 -20.01 -8.10 3.26
N MET A 73 -20.56 -6.97 3.73
CA MET A 73 -21.83 -6.41 3.28
C MET A 73 -21.74 -5.68 1.94
N GLY A 74 -20.56 -5.61 1.31
CA GLY A 74 -20.34 -4.85 0.07
C GLY A 74 -20.49 -3.33 0.25
N ARG A 75 -20.15 -2.79 1.41
CA ARG A 75 -20.24 -1.36 1.74
C ARG A 75 -18.86 -0.71 1.84
N ALA A 76 -18.81 0.61 1.64
CA ALA A 76 -17.60 1.41 1.84
C ALA A 76 -17.15 1.37 3.31
N PHE A 77 -15.83 1.45 3.53
CA PHE A 77 -15.22 1.53 4.86
C PHE A 77 -14.17 2.66 4.87
N ILE A 78 -13.77 3.12 6.06
CA ILE A 78 -12.84 4.24 6.20
C ILE A 78 -11.44 3.88 5.67
N PRO A 79 -10.87 4.68 4.75
CA PRO A 79 -9.56 4.39 4.17
C PRO A 79 -8.46 4.35 5.24
N GLY A 80 -7.61 3.33 5.20
CA GLY A 80 -6.56 3.10 6.21
C GLY A 80 -7.04 2.35 7.46
N LEU A 81 -8.31 1.98 7.56
CA LEU A 81 -8.84 1.00 8.52
C LEU A 81 -9.16 -0.29 7.77
N LYS A 82 -8.14 -1.12 7.55
CA LYS A 82 -8.27 -2.32 6.70
C LYS A 82 -9.18 -3.36 7.35
N PRO A 83 -10.04 -4.05 6.58
CA PRO A 83 -10.81 -5.20 7.04
C PRO A 83 -9.95 -6.22 7.80
N ARG A 84 -10.30 -6.48 9.06
CA ARG A 84 -9.76 -7.59 9.85
C ARG A 84 -10.89 -8.56 10.19
N LYS A 85 -10.92 -9.71 9.51
CA LYS A 85 -12.02 -10.69 9.59
C LYS A 85 -12.15 -11.46 10.90
N ASN A 86 -11.22 -11.30 11.84
CA ASN A 86 -11.33 -11.92 13.16
C ASN A 86 -12.26 -11.09 14.06
N TYR A 87 -13.57 -11.22 13.87
CA TYR A 87 -14.59 -10.52 14.65
C TYR A 87 -15.75 -11.45 15.04
N GLN A 88 -16.38 -11.16 16.18
CA GLN A 88 -17.51 -11.93 16.72
C GLN A 88 -18.83 -11.50 16.05
N ASN A 89 -19.80 -12.42 15.95
CA ASN A 89 -21.10 -12.17 15.32
C ASN A 89 -21.90 -11.01 15.98
N CYS A 90 -21.68 -10.74 17.26
CA CYS A 90 -22.27 -9.59 17.96
C CYS A 90 -21.89 -8.24 17.30
N LEU A 91 -20.68 -8.12 16.75
CA LEU A 91 -20.26 -6.93 16.01
C LEU A 91 -21.02 -6.80 14.69
N PHE A 92 -21.22 -7.91 13.97
CA PHE A 92 -22.01 -7.92 12.74
C PHE A 92 -23.41 -7.39 13.02
N LYS A 93 -24.08 -7.94 14.04
CA LYS A 93 -25.41 -7.51 14.48
C LYS A 93 -25.44 -6.01 14.81
N ALA A 94 -24.50 -5.53 15.63
CA ALA A 94 -24.45 -4.11 16.01
C ALA A 94 -24.26 -3.17 14.81
N VAL A 95 -23.38 -3.52 13.85
CA VAL A 95 -23.19 -2.74 12.62
C VAL A 95 -24.45 -2.75 11.76
N THR A 96 -25.09 -3.92 11.58
CA THR A 96 -26.34 -4.02 10.81
C THR A 96 -27.49 -3.24 11.43
N GLU A 97 -27.64 -3.29 12.76
CA GLU A 97 -28.67 -2.53 13.48
C GLU A 97 -28.43 -1.02 13.39
N TYR A 98 -27.17 -0.58 13.51
CA TYR A 98 -26.82 0.83 13.35
C TYR A 98 -27.18 1.33 11.95
N LEU A 99 -26.85 0.55 10.91
CA LEU A 99 -27.21 0.87 9.53
C LEU A 99 -28.72 0.84 9.26
N GLY A 100 -29.49 0.01 9.97
CA GLY A 100 -30.94 -0.04 9.85
C GLY A 100 -31.67 1.12 10.56
N LYS A 101 -31.13 1.61 11.67
CA LYS A 101 -31.71 2.72 12.46
C LYS A 101 -31.32 4.09 11.91
N SER A 102 -30.12 4.21 11.37
CA SER A 102 -29.64 5.46 10.81
C SER A 102 -30.20 5.61 9.41
N ALA A 103 -31.09 6.59 9.18
CA ALA A 103 -31.54 7.00 7.84
C ALA A 103 -30.40 7.59 6.97
N LEU A 104 -29.15 7.31 7.31
CA LEU A 104 -28.03 7.40 6.40
C LEU A 104 -28.31 6.42 5.25
N GLN A 105 -28.82 6.96 4.15
CA GLN A 105 -28.70 6.34 2.83
C GLN A 105 -27.21 6.10 2.56
N VAL A 106 -26.67 4.99 3.05
CA VAL A 106 -25.41 4.44 2.55
C VAL A 106 -25.76 3.75 1.23
N CYS A 107 -26.12 4.57 0.25
CA CYS A 107 -26.35 4.26 -1.16
C CYS A 107 -25.28 4.94 -2.04
N GLU A 108 -24.09 5.20 -1.49
CA GLU A 108 -22.92 5.42 -2.33
C GLU A 108 -22.53 4.07 -2.96
N PRO A 109 -22.17 4.01 -4.26
CA PRO A 109 -21.57 2.82 -4.84
C PRO A 109 -20.39 2.38 -3.97
N ILE A 110 -20.04 1.09 -4.03
CA ILE A 110 -18.75 0.63 -3.48
C ILE A 110 -17.68 1.60 -4.02
N PRO A 111 -16.71 2.08 -3.23
CA PRO A 111 -15.68 2.99 -3.75
C PRO A 111 -15.03 2.46 -5.03
N ARG A 112 -14.99 1.14 -5.20
CA ARG A 112 -14.62 0.47 -6.45
C ARG A 112 -15.50 0.83 -7.65
N ASP A 113 -16.82 0.74 -7.53
CA ASP A 113 -17.74 0.98 -8.65
C ASP A 113 -17.69 2.44 -9.09
N ARG A 114 -17.68 3.38 -8.14
CA ARG A 114 -17.51 4.80 -8.43
C ARG A 114 -16.16 5.08 -9.11
N LEU A 115 -15.08 4.47 -8.62
CA LEU A 115 -13.77 4.55 -9.26
C LEU A 115 -13.81 3.97 -10.69
N PHE A 116 -14.48 2.84 -10.89
CA PHE A 116 -14.58 2.19 -12.20
C PHE A 116 -15.35 3.06 -13.18
N ASP A 117 -16.43 3.68 -12.74
CA ASP A 117 -17.21 4.61 -13.57
C ASP A 117 -16.41 5.87 -13.92
N GLU A 118 -15.66 6.43 -12.97
CA GLU A 118 -14.75 7.54 -13.27
C GLU A 118 -13.64 7.13 -14.23
N LEU A 119 -13.04 5.95 -14.09
CA LEU A 119 -12.03 5.43 -15.01
C LEU A 119 -12.61 5.21 -16.42
N ARG A 120 -13.84 4.70 -16.53
CA ARG A 120 -14.56 4.57 -17.81
C ARG A 120 -14.85 5.94 -18.41
N ARG A 121 -15.28 6.91 -17.60
CA ARG A 121 -15.50 8.30 -18.03
C ARG A 121 -14.21 8.92 -18.57
N LEU A 122 -13.09 8.77 -17.87
CA LEU A 122 -11.79 9.25 -18.31
C LEU A 122 -11.30 8.56 -19.58
N THR A 123 -11.57 7.27 -19.73
CA THR A 123 -11.26 6.52 -20.95
C THR A 123 -12.04 7.08 -22.15
N LYS A 124 -13.33 7.37 -21.97
CA LYS A 124 -14.19 8.01 -22.98
C LYS A 124 -13.77 9.45 -23.31
N GLN A 125 -13.21 10.18 -22.35
CA GLN A 125 -12.72 11.55 -22.54
C GLN A 125 -11.52 11.64 -23.51
N GLY A 126 -10.82 10.52 -23.77
CA GLY A 126 -9.75 10.46 -24.74
C GLY A 126 -8.44 11.09 -24.23
N PHE A 127 -7.79 11.90 -25.07
CA PHE A 127 -6.52 12.54 -24.69
C PHE A 127 -6.77 13.80 -23.86
N ILE A 128 -6.14 13.85 -22.69
CA ILE A 128 -6.19 14.95 -21.73
C ILE A 128 -4.78 15.51 -21.47
N PRO A 129 -4.65 16.80 -21.12
CA PRO A 129 -3.36 17.40 -20.80
C PRO A 129 -2.69 16.75 -19.57
N VAL A 130 -1.41 16.39 -19.71
CA VAL A 130 -0.61 15.87 -18.58
C VAL A 130 -0.37 16.99 -17.57
N LYS A 131 -0.57 16.66 -16.29
CA LYS A 131 -0.25 17.52 -15.15
C LYS A 131 1.10 17.11 -14.54
N GLY A 132 1.95 18.09 -14.26
CA GLY A 132 3.24 17.89 -13.61
C GLY A 132 4.37 17.43 -14.54
N LYS A 133 5.53 17.14 -13.95
CA LYS A 133 6.78 16.74 -14.64
C LYS A 133 7.34 15.47 -13.99
N GLY A 134 8.32 14.84 -14.65
CA GLY A 134 9.03 13.68 -14.11
C GLY A 134 8.33 12.34 -14.35
N THR A 135 8.82 11.29 -13.69
CA THR A 135 8.41 9.90 -13.94
C THR A 135 7.00 9.58 -13.43
N GLY A 136 6.55 10.25 -12.37
CA GLY A 136 5.23 10.05 -11.75
C GLY A 136 4.08 10.89 -12.34
N ARG A 137 4.34 11.72 -13.35
CA ARG A 137 3.37 12.72 -13.86
C ARG A 137 2.01 12.14 -14.29
N PHE A 138 1.97 10.91 -14.80
CA PHE A 138 0.68 10.29 -15.18
C PHE A 138 -0.16 9.89 -13.96
N GLY A 139 0.47 9.48 -12.86
CA GLY A 139 -0.21 9.26 -11.58
C GLY A 139 -0.81 10.57 -11.06
N LEU A 140 -0.01 11.63 -11.02
CA LEU A 140 -0.47 12.97 -10.64
C LEU A 140 -1.61 13.48 -11.55
N THR A 141 -1.54 13.18 -12.84
CA THR A 141 -2.62 13.52 -13.79
C THR A 141 -3.88 12.73 -13.45
N LEU A 142 -3.77 11.43 -13.21
CA LEU A 142 -4.93 10.60 -12.84
C LEU A 142 -5.58 11.10 -11.55
N GLU A 143 -4.79 11.31 -10.49
CA GLU A 143 -5.27 11.83 -9.20
C GLU A 143 -6.01 13.16 -9.35
N HIS A 144 -5.44 14.09 -10.13
CA HIS A 144 -6.07 15.38 -10.42
C HIS A 144 -7.44 15.22 -11.08
N TYR A 145 -7.56 14.36 -12.08
CA TYR A 145 -8.81 14.16 -12.82
C TYR A 145 -9.84 13.27 -12.09
N LEU A 146 -9.40 12.52 -11.08
CA LEU A 146 -10.26 11.79 -10.14
C LEU A 146 -10.66 12.64 -8.92
N ASN A 147 -10.25 13.91 -8.86
CA ASN A 147 -10.43 14.80 -7.71
C ASN A 147 -9.91 14.20 -6.38
N ILE A 148 -8.82 13.43 -6.43
CA ILE A 148 -8.16 12.90 -5.24
C ILE A 148 -7.30 14.03 -4.66
N PRO A 149 -7.52 14.45 -3.40
CA PRO A 149 -6.67 15.45 -2.76
C PRO A 149 -5.21 14.98 -2.73
N GLN A 150 -4.25 15.84 -3.11
CA GLN A 150 -2.82 15.52 -3.03
C GLN A 150 -2.38 15.37 -1.56
N ASN A 151 -2.53 14.19 -0.99
CA ASN A 151 -1.98 13.85 0.30
C ASN A 151 -0.85 12.84 0.10
N CYS A 152 0.40 13.28 0.32
CA CYS A 152 1.63 12.47 0.32
C CYS A 152 1.68 11.46 1.49
N SER A 153 0.60 10.73 1.75
CA SER A 153 0.56 9.70 2.79
C SER A 153 0.94 8.34 2.19
N LYS A 154 1.54 7.45 2.98
CA LYS A 154 1.86 6.08 2.55
C LYS A 154 0.63 5.18 2.39
N ASN A 155 -0.58 5.74 2.49
CA ASN A 155 -1.83 5.01 2.41
C ASN A 155 -2.29 4.88 0.95
N PRO A 156 -3.18 3.92 0.66
CA PRO A 156 -3.74 3.75 -0.69
C PRO A 156 -4.51 4.99 -1.17
N ASP A 157 -4.56 5.19 -2.48
CA ASP A 157 -4.91 6.46 -3.11
C ASP A 157 -6.43 6.75 -3.18
N TYR A 158 -7.25 5.74 -3.52
CA TYR A 158 -8.70 5.91 -3.65
C TYR A 158 -9.43 5.04 -2.64
N PHE A 159 -9.75 5.62 -1.48
CA PHE A 159 -10.49 4.97 -0.41
C PHE A 159 -9.95 3.60 0.06
N GLY A 160 -8.64 3.37 0.01
CA GLY A 160 -8.04 2.06 0.34
C GLY A 160 -7.59 1.24 -0.87
N ILE A 161 -7.91 1.69 -2.08
CA ILE A 161 -7.46 1.11 -3.35
C ILE A 161 -6.23 1.87 -3.85
N GLU A 162 -5.13 1.16 -4.10
CA GLU A 162 -3.93 1.76 -4.71
C GLU A 162 -4.11 1.94 -6.21
N LEU A 163 -3.70 3.09 -6.76
CA LEU A 163 -3.76 3.40 -8.18
C LEU A 163 -2.35 3.37 -8.79
N LYS A 164 -2.13 2.48 -9.75
CA LYS A 164 -0.86 2.34 -10.46
C LYS A 164 -1.02 2.66 -11.93
N THR A 165 -0.49 3.81 -12.35
CA THR A 165 -0.38 4.12 -13.78
C THR A 165 0.77 3.34 -14.41
N LYS A 166 0.47 2.62 -15.49
CA LYS A 166 1.39 1.73 -16.20
C LYS A 166 1.64 2.25 -17.61
N ARG A 167 2.90 2.51 -17.90
CA ARG A 167 3.43 2.70 -19.26
C ARG A 167 4.13 1.40 -19.70
N LYS A 168 4.37 1.24 -21.01
CA LYS A 168 5.23 0.19 -21.56
C LYS A 168 6.50 0.00 -20.70
N GLY A 169 6.74 -1.23 -20.26
CA GLY A 169 7.88 -1.63 -19.44
C GLY A 169 7.79 -3.10 -19.07
N LYS A 170 8.93 -3.74 -18.77
CA LYS A 170 8.97 -5.17 -18.39
C LYS A 170 8.59 -5.41 -16.93
N LEU A 171 8.97 -4.49 -16.04
CA LEU A 171 8.82 -4.61 -14.59
C LEU A 171 7.88 -3.54 -14.01
N GLN A 172 6.99 -3.97 -13.13
CA GLN A 172 6.15 -3.11 -12.30
C GLN A 172 6.71 -3.02 -10.90
N THR A 173 6.86 -1.80 -10.38
CA THR A 173 7.20 -1.60 -8.97
C THR A 173 5.96 -1.80 -8.10
N LEU A 174 6.07 -2.69 -7.12
CA LEU A 174 5.03 -2.92 -6.11
C LEU A 174 5.24 -1.91 -4.98
N PHE A 175 6.30 -2.10 -4.19
CA PHE A 175 6.61 -1.27 -3.02
C PHE A 175 8.11 -1.10 -2.81
N SER A 176 8.46 -0.17 -1.93
CA SER A 176 9.82 -0.03 -1.39
C SER A 176 9.84 -0.52 0.05
N ARG A 177 10.83 -1.33 0.42
CA ARG A 177 10.97 -1.84 1.79
C ARG A 177 12.44 -1.94 2.15
N LYS A 178 12.86 -1.34 3.25
CA LYS A 178 14.24 -1.44 3.76
C LYS A 178 14.55 -2.87 4.27
N PRO A 179 15.82 -3.30 4.22
CA PRO A 179 16.27 -4.56 4.81
C PRO A 179 15.82 -4.70 6.27
N THR A 180 15.48 -5.92 6.66
CA THR A 180 15.24 -6.27 8.06
C THR A 180 16.56 -6.23 8.83
N ARG A 181 17.65 -6.72 8.22
CA ARG A 181 18.99 -6.68 8.80
C ARG A 181 20.05 -6.60 7.70
N TYR A 182 21.15 -5.93 8.02
CA TYR A 182 22.38 -5.95 7.22
C TYR A 182 23.37 -6.92 7.89
N HIS A 183 24.04 -7.75 7.08
CA HIS A 183 25.04 -8.71 7.55
C HIS A 183 26.47 -8.24 7.29
N ALA A 184 26.71 -7.68 6.10
CA ALA A 184 28.04 -7.31 5.65
C ALA A 184 28.40 -5.82 5.87
N CYS A 185 27.46 -5.04 6.44
CA CYS A 185 27.66 -3.62 6.74
C CYS A 185 26.71 -3.18 7.86
N VAL A 186 26.97 -1.99 8.43
CA VAL A 186 26.14 -1.44 9.52
C VAL A 186 24.82 -0.89 8.99
N ASP A 187 24.85 -0.23 7.84
CA ASP A 187 23.71 0.51 7.30
C ASP A 187 23.75 0.62 5.76
N ARG A 188 22.84 1.41 5.21
CA ARG A 188 22.77 1.71 3.77
C ARG A 188 24.01 2.41 3.23
N SER A 189 24.72 3.15 4.07
CA SER A 189 25.92 3.89 3.67
C SER A 189 27.06 2.91 3.46
N GLY A 190 27.26 2.01 4.42
CA GLY A 190 28.18 0.88 4.27
C GLY A 190 27.84 0.00 3.07
N LEU A 191 26.56 -0.26 2.81
CA LEU A 191 26.14 -1.00 1.60
C LEU A 191 26.59 -0.28 0.31
N LEU A 192 26.41 1.04 0.24
CA LEU A 192 26.80 1.83 -0.93
C LEU A 192 28.32 1.88 -1.11
N PHE A 193 29.09 2.11 -0.04
CA PHE A 193 30.55 2.23 -0.15
C PHE A 193 31.24 0.88 -0.38
N ASN A 194 30.73 -0.21 0.22
CA ASN A 194 31.33 -1.53 0.08
C ASN A 194 31.01 -2.21 -1.26
N PHE A 195 29.82 -1.94 -1.82
CA PHE A 195 29.33 -2.67 -3.00
C PHE A 195 28.88 -1.79 -4.16
N GLY A 196 28.91 -0.47 -4.00
CA GLY A 196 28.64 0.48 -5.07
C GLY A 196 29.85 0.69 -5.99
N TYR A 197 29.64 1.52 -6.99
CA TYR A 197 30.66 1.89 -7.98
C TYR A 197 30.75 3.43 -8.11
N PRO A 198 31.89 3.98 -8.55
CA PRO A 198 32.05 5.42 -8.73
C PRO A 198 30.98 6.03 -9.65
N HIS A 199 30.47 7.20 -9.28
CA HIS A 199 29.44 7.90 -10.03
C HIS A 199 30.02 8.49 -11.31
N LYS A 200 29.42 8.13 -12.46
CA LYS A 200 29.92 8.50 -13.80
C LYS A 200 30.18 10.00 -14.02
N LYS A 201 29.47 10.89 -13.31
CA LYS A 201 29.51 12.35 -13.53
C LYS A 201 30.01 13.17 -12.34
N ARG A 202 30.10 12.58 -11.14
CA ARG A 202 30.40 13.34 -9.92
C ARG A 202 31.61 12.70 -9.25
N LYS A 203 32.68 13.47 -9.14
CA LYS A 203 33.94 13.02 -8.54
C LYS A 203 33.69 12.72 -7.06
N ASN A 204 34.24 11.61 -6.56
CA ASN A 204 34.09 11.12 -5.18
C ASN A 204 32.67 10.71 -4.74
N ASP A 205 31.71 10.60 -5.68
CA ASP A 205 30.40 10.03 -5.39
C ASP A 205 30.32 8.56 -5.81
N PHE A 206 29.46 7.79 -5.14
CA PHE A 206 29.18 6.39 -5.45
C PHE A 206 27.71 6.21 -5.85
N ALA A 207 27.45 5.16 -6.62
CA ALA A 207 26.12 4.69 -6.94
C ALA A 207 26.05 3.16 -6.80
N LEU A 208 24.92 2.67 -6.30
CA LEU A 208 24.55 1.28 -6.35
C LEU A 208 23.15 1.21 -6.95
N ARG A 209 23.12 1.18 -8.28
CA ARG A 209 21.90 1.02 -9.07
C ARG A 209 21.94 -0.32 -9.79
N THR A 210 21.17 -1.26 -9.27
CA THR A 210 21.18 -2.61 -9.82
C THR A 210 19.84 -3.29 -9.60
N SER A 211 19.49 -4.22 -10.49
CA SER A 211 18.26 -5.01 -10.46
C SER A 211 18.64 -6.48 -10.58
N PHE A 212 18.06 -7.33 -9.75
CA PHE A 212 18.34 -8.76 -9.73
C PHE A 212 17.13 -9.54 -9.22
N ASN A 213 17.02 -10.78 -9.65
CA ASN A 213 16.06 -11.76 -9.14
C ASN A 213 16.87 -12.91 -8.51
N VAL A 214 16.35 -14.15 -8.52
CA VAL A 214 17.08 -15.32 -8.03
C VAL A 214 18.32 -15.68 -8.87
N LEU A 215 18.41 -15.18 -10.10
CA LEU A 215 19.59 -15.34 -10.94
C LEU A 215 20.59 -14.20 -10.68
N PRO A 216 21.89 -14.51 -10.63
CA PRO A 216 22.93 -13.51 -10.44
C PRO A 216 22.96 -12.53 -11.60
N ASN A 217 23.03 -11.25 -11.27
CA ASN A 217 23.27 -10.22 -12.27
C ASN A 217 24.76 -9.99 -12.52
N THR A 218 25.10 -9.05 -13.40
CA THR A 218 26.49 -8.75 -13.78
C THR A 218 27.34 -8.18 -12.63
N LEU A 219 26.70 -7.64 -11.59
CA LEU A 219 27.38 -7.22 -10.37
C LEU A 219 27.47 -8.36 -9.35
N GLY A 220 27.01 -9.58 -9.67
CA GLY A 220 27.06 -10.76 -8.82
C GLY A 220 26.03 -10.78 -7.69
N PHE A 221 24.97 -9.96 -7.77
CA PHE A 221 23.86 -9.98 -6.81
C PHE A 221 22.75 -10.92 -7.26
N ASN A 222 22.19 -11.69 -6.33
CA ASN A 222 20.96 -12.45 -6.51
C ASN A 222 20.14 -12.53 -5.23
N LEU A 223 18.86 -12.87 -5.38
CA LEU A 223 17.97 -13.23 -4.29
C LEU A 223 18.11 -14.73 -3.98
N ASN A 224 18.06 -15.05 -2.70
CA ASN A 224 17.89 -16.41 -2.20
C ASN A 224 16.64 -16.45 -1.32
N VAL A 225 15.73 -17.39 -1.60
CA VAL A 225 14.43 -17.47 -0.90
C VAL A 225 14.48 -18.62 0.10
N ARG A 226 14.72 -18.31 1.37
CA ARG A 226 14.81 -19.29 2.47
C ARG A 226 13.50 -19.44 3.23
N ASN A 227 13.52 -20.28 4.26
CA ASN A 227 12.45 -20.31 5.24
C ASN A 227 12.40 -18.98 6.00
N LYS A 228 11.24 -18.31 6.00
CA LYS A 228 10.94 -17.03 6.68
C LYS A 228 11.67 -15.77 6.19
N LEU A 229 12.60 -15.83 5.24
CA LEU A 229 13.34 -14.65 4.77
C LEU A 229 13.74 -14.71 3.29
N PHE A 230 13.86 -13.52 2.70
CA PHE A 230 14.56 -13.27 1.44
C PHE A 230 15.95 -12.74 1.74
N GLU A 231 16.97 -13.49 1.33
CA GLU A 231 18.38 -13.11 1.45
C GLU A 231 18.85 -12.45 0.15
N VAL A 232 19.69 -11.43 0.26
CA VAL A 232 20.48 -10.94 -0.86
C VAL A 232 21.88 -11.52 -0.73
N ILE A 233 22.29 -12.24 -1.78
CA ILE A 233 23.61 -12.84 -1.91
C ILE A 233 24.45 -11.99 -2.87
N LYS A 234 25.73 -11.80 -2.54
CA LYS A 234 26.75 -11.23 -3.40
C LYS A 234 27.92 -12.19 -3.46
N ASN A 235 28.24 -12.72 -4.64
CA ASN A 235 29.35 -13.67 -4.84
C ASN A 235 29.38 -14.78 -3.76
N ASN A 236 28.23 -15.44 -3.51
CA ASN A 236 28.03 -16.51 -2.52
C ASN A 236 27.98 -16.09 -1.04
N SER A 237 28.12 -14.81 -0.70
CA SER A 237 27.99 -14.31 0.68
C SER A 237 26.66 -13.58 0.89
N ALA A 238 25.96 -13.90 1.98
CA ALA A 238 24.76 -13.16 2.38
C ALA A 238 25.14 -11.78 2.91
N ILE A 239 24.57 -10.72 2.31
CA ILE A 239 24.91 -9.33 2.65
C ILE A 239 23.83 -8.61 3.44
N LEU A 240 22.56 -8.95 3.23
CA LEU A 240 21.40 -8.42 3.94
C LEU A 240 20.17 -9.32 3.72
N ASP A 241 19.15 -9.15 4.56
CA ASP A 241 17.91 -9.94 4.49
C ASP A 241 16.64 -9.11 4.67
N PHE A 242 15.51 -9.69 4.24
CA PHE A 242 14.16 -9.20 4.47
C PHE A 242 13.29 -10.33 5.01
N SER A 243 12.74 -10.17 6.21
CA SER A 243 11.80 -11.16 6.74
C SER A 243 10.50 -11.21 5.93
N HIS A 244 9.96 -12.41 5.74
CA HIS A 244 8.69 -12.64 5.06
C HIS A 244 7.55 -11.82 5.68
N ALA A 245 7.48 -11.76 7.02
CA ALA A 245 6.49 -10.96 7.73
C ALA A 245 6.58 -9.47 7.36
N SER A 246 7.79 -8.93 7.20
CA SER A 246 7.98 -7.52 6.82
C SER A 246 7.52 -7.24 5.39
N ILE A 247 7.69 -8.21 4.49
CA ILE A 247 7.29 -8.16 3.08
C ILE A 247 5.78 -8.29 2.98
N GLU A 248 5.18 -9.28 3.63
CA GLU A 248 3.74 -9.48 3.69
C GLU A 248 3.01 -8.26 4.22
N GLN A 249 3.47 -7.71 5.36
CA GLN A 249 2.89 -6.50 5.92
C GLN A 249 2.89 -5.35 4.89
N THR A 250 3.98 -5.16 4.14
CA THR A 250 4.09 -4.08 3.15
C THR A 250 3.24 -4.35 1.91
N LEU A 251 3.25 -5.59 1.43
CA LEU A 251 2.45 -6.05 0.30
C LEU A 251 0.95 -5.87 0.60
N LEU A 252 0.46 -6.36 1.73
CA LEU A 252 -0.94 -6.22 2.14
C LEU A 252 -1.29 -4.77 2.49
N ALA A 253 -0.35 -4.00 3.07
CA ALA A 253 -0.57 -2.58 3.36
C ALA A 253 -0.87 -1.78 2.09
N LYS A 254 -0.19 -2.08 0.99
CA LYS A 254 -0.24 -1.29 -0.22
C LYS A 254 -1.11 -1.89 -1.33
N HIS A 255 -1.13 -3.20 -1.45
CA HIS A 255 -1.69 -3.90 -2.60
C HIS A 255 -2.87 -4.80 -2.28
N PHE A 256 -3.50 -4.68 -1.11
CA PHE A 256 -4.71 -5.47 -0.83
C PHE A 256 -5.78 -5.30 -1.92
N GLU A 257 -5.92 -4.07 -2.40
CA GLU A 257 -6.68 -3.71 -3.60
C GLU A 257 -5.82 -2.78 -4.45
N THR A 258 -5.70 -3.05 -5.74
CA THR A 258 -4.91 -2.20 -6.65
C THR A 258 -5.52 -2.17 -8.03
N VAL A 259 -5.67 -0.97 -8.58
CA VAL A 259 -5.99 -0.78 -10.00
C VAL A 259 -4.72 -0.45 -10.75
N TYR A 260 -4.43 -1.20 -11.82
CA TYR A 260 -3.39 -0.88 -12.78
C TYR A 260 -4.02 -0.25 -14.03
N ILE A 261 -3.72 1.02 -14.26
CA ILE A 261 -4.30 1.84 -15.33
C ILE A 261 -3.28 1.93 -16.47
N LYS A 262 -3.66 1.49 -17.66
CA LYS A 262 -2.83 1.61 -18.87
C LYS A 262 -2.84 3.05 -19.35
N VAL A 263 -1.66 3.61 -19.61
CA VAL A 263 -1.52 4.99 -20.11
C VAL A 263 -0.90 4.99 -21.50
N LEU A 264 -1.57 5.68 -22.43
CA LEU A 264 -1.01 6.12 -23.70
C LEU A 264 -0.65 7.60 -23.60
N ALA A 265 0.50 7.98 -24.13
CA ALA A 265 0.94 9.38 -24.13
C ALA A 265 1.34 9.81 -25.53
N ARG A 266 1.03 11.06 -25.88
CA ARG A 266 1.42 11.70 -27.12
C ARG A 266 1.88 13.13 -26.87
N LYS A 267 2.55 13.72 -27.86
CA LYS A 267 2.80 15.16 -27.89
C LYS A 267 1.99 15.76 -29.02
N THR A 268 1.35 16.89 -28.76
CA THR A 268 0.66 17.67 -29.79
C THR A 268 1.67 18.40 -30.68
N GLN A 269 1.20 18.97 -31.79
CA GLN A 269 2.01 19.82 -32.67
C GLN A 269 2.62 21.01 -31.91
N ARG A 270 1.93 21.53 -30.89
CA ARG A 270 2.41 22.60 -29.99
C ARG A 270 3.34 22.09 -28.86
N ARG A 271 3.87 20.86 -28.97
CA ARG A 271 4.74 20.20 -27.98
C ARG A 271 4.12 20.02 -26.58
N GLN A 272 2.80 20.16 -26.44
CA GLN A 272 2.11 19.86 -25.19
C GLN A 272 1.95 18.34 -25.04
N GLU A 273 2.28 17.80 -23.87
CA GLU A 273 2.10 16.38 -23.58
C GLU A 273 0.67 16.10 -23.16
N GLU A 274 0.05 15.12 -23.81
CA GLU A 274 -1.27 14.61 -23.49
C GLU A 274 -1.19 13.12 -23.20
N CYS A 275 -2.09 12.64 -22.35
CA CYS A 275 -2.27 11.22 -22.10
C CYS A 275 -3.72 10.78 -22.22
N ARG A 276 -3.91 9.50 -22.53
CA ARG A 276 -5.19 8.81 -22.46
C ARG A 276 -5.05 7.63 -21.50
N PHE A 277 -6.01 7.49 -20.59
CA PHE A 277 -6.18 6.27 -19.80
C PHE A 277 -6.93 5.26 -20.65
N ASP A 278 -6.27 4.18 -21.06
CA ASP A 278 -6.66 3.32 -22.19
C ASP A 278 -7.15 1.94 -21.73
N GLY A 279 -7.72 1.89 -20.53
CA GLY A 279 -8.15 0.66 -19.86
C GLY A 279 -7.46 0.47 -18.51
N ALA A 280 -8.12 -0.29 -17.65
CA ALA A 280 -7.63 -0.58 -16.31
C ALA A 280 -7.96 -2.02 -15.90
N VAL A 281 -7.14 -2.58 -15.02
CA VAL A 281 -7.40 -3.89 -14.41
C VAL A 281 -7.30 -3.72 -12.90
N TYR A 282 -8.39 -4.03 -12.22
CA TYR A 282 -8.45 -4.13 -10.77
C TYR A 282 -7.96 -5.51 -10.33
N TYR A 283 -7.18 -5.56 -9.26
CA TYR A 283 -6.76 -6.79 -8.60
C TYR A 283 -7.02 -6.70 -7.10
N SER A 284 -7.33 -7.83 -6.48
CA SER A 284 -7.48 -7.91 -5.02
C SER A 284 -6.95 -9.19 -4.40
N THR A 285 -6.67 -9.09 -3.10
CA THR A 285 -6.20 -10.17 -2.24
C THR A 285 -4.90 -10.80 -2.75
N PRO A 286 -3.76 -10.07 -2.69
CA PRO A 286 -2.46 -10.68 -2.91
C PRO A 286 -2.11 -11.59 -1.73
N SER A 287 -1.25 -12.59 -1.96
CA SER A 287 -0.75 -13.44 -0.88
C SER A 287 0.77 -13.52 -0.85
N LEU A 288 1.33 -13.66 0.35
CA LEU A 288 2.76 -13.87 0.55
C LEU A 288 3.23 -15.16 -0.14
N ASP A 289 2.45 -16.24 -0.09
CA ASP A 289 2.81 -17.52 -0.71
C ASP A 289 2.95 -17.41 -2.23
N ARG A 290 2.01 -16.71 -2.88
CA ARG A 290 2.10 -16.40 -4.32
C ARG A 290 3.33 -15.56 -4.62
N PHE A 291 3.62 -14.56 -3.79
CA PHE A 291 4.81 -13.73 -3.93
C PHE A 291 6.11 -14.53 -3.80
N ILE A 292 6.20 -15.42 -2.80
CA ILE A 292 7.34 -16.33 -2.59
C ILE A 292 7.54 -17.26 -3.80
N LYS A 293 6.45 -17.85 -4.30
CA LYS A 293 6.48 -18.70 -5.50
C LYS A 293 7.04 -17.94 -6.71
N LEU A 294 6.49 -16.75 -6.98
CA LEU A 294 6.94 -15.89 -8.07
C LEU A 294 8.40 -15.44 -7.93
N ALA A 295 8.87 -15.21 -6.70
CA ALA A 295 10.26 -14.91 -6.43
C ALA A 295 11.17 -16.09 -6.77
N ARG A 296 10.82 -17.31 -6.33
CA ARG A 296 11.57 -18.54 -6.66
C ARG A 296 11.62 -18.81 -8.17
N GLU A 297 10.56 -18.48 -8.89
CA GLU A 297 10.49 -18.58 -10.35
C GLU A 297 11.24 -17.45 -11.09
N GLY A 298 11.88 -16.52 -10.37
CA GLY A 298 12.61 -15.40 -10.97
C GLY A 298 11.73 -14.30 -11.56
N SER A 299 10.44 -14.27 -11.21
CA SER A 299 9.50 -13.25 -11.68
C SER A 299 9.47 -12.00 -10.80
N VAL A 300 10.00 -12.07 -9.58
CA VAL A 300 10.19 -10.94 -8.66
C VAL A 300 11.63 -10.47 -8.68
N TYR A 301 11.80 -9.15 -8.75
CA TYR A 301 13.08 -8.46 -8.78
C TYR A 301 13.20 -7.53 -7.57
N LEU A 302 14.43 -7.35 -7.11
CA LEU A 302 14.80 -6.32 -6.15
C LEU A 302 15.74 -5.32 -6.84
N ASP A 303 15.36 -4.04 -6.80
CA ASP A 303 16.22 -2.96 -7.27
C ASP A 303 16.85 -2.25 -6.08
N PHE A 304 18.18 -2.12 -6.11
CA PHE A 304 18.88 -1.15 -5.28
C PHE A 304 18.96 0.18 -6.02
N THR A 305 18.59 1.27 -5.35
CA THR A 305 18.59 2.61 -5.94
C THR A 305 19.30 3.63 -5.04
N LEU A 306 20.54 3.31 -4.65
CA LEU A 306 21.35 4.14 -3.77
C LEU A 306 22.32 5.01 -4.56
N SER A 307 22.57 6.23 -4.09
CA SER A 307 23.65 7.08 -4.60
C SER A 307 24.09 8.09 -3.56
N SER A 308 25.33 8.57 -3.60
CA SER A 308 25.77 9.70 -2.79
C SER A 308 25.69 11.02 -3.57
N ASN A 309 25.68 12.12 -2.82
CA ASN A 309 25.98 13.45 -3.31
C ASN A 309 26.81 14.16 -2.23
N GLU A 310 28.06 14.50 -2.52
CA GLU A 310 28.94 15.21 -1.59
C GLU A 310 29.04 14.47 -0.23
N GLY A 311 29.23 13.15 -0.28
CA GLY A 311 29.33 12.29 0.91
C GLY A 311 27.97 11.93 1.55
N THR A 312 26.88 12.60 1.21
CA THR A 312 25.54 12.28 1.73
C THR A 312 24.85 11.20 0.91
N VAL A 313 24.48 10.08 1.52
CA VAL A 313 23.79 8.97 0.85
C VAL A 313 22.30 9.27 0.66
N LYS A 314 21.88 9.38 -0.61
CA LYS A 314 20.49 9.42 -1.06
C LYS A 314 19.96 8.01 -1.30
N ASP A 315 18.94 7.66 -0.53
CA ASP A 315 18.22 6.39 -0.60
C ASP A 315 16.92 6.59 -1.38
N HIS A 316 16.89 6.15 -2.64
CA HIS A 316 15.66 6.12 -3.44
C HIS A 316 14.85 4.83 -3.23
N GLY A 317 15.32 3.95 -2.35
CA GLY A 317 14.63 2.74 -1.91
C GLY A 317 15.24 1.43 -2.38
N PHE A 318 14.73 0.38 -1.75
CA PHE A 318 14.91 -1.02 -2.12
C PHE A 318 13.59 -1.48 -2.72
N LEU A 319 13.51 -1.42 -4.05
CA LEU A 319 12.24 -1.52 -4.76
C LEU A 319 11.96 -2.98 -5.10
N TRP A 320 10.86 -3.51 -4.59
CA TRP A 320 10.34 -4.82 -4.95
C TRP A 320 9.48 -4.68 -6.19
N ARG A 321 9.84 -5.42 -7.24
CA ARG A 321 9.24 -5.32 -8.56
C ARG A 321 8.86 -6.70 -9.07
N ILE A 322 7.89 -6.75 -9.99
CA ILE A 322 7.39 -7.98 -10.59
C ILE A 322 7.35 -7.85 -12.12
N LEU A 323 7.56 -8.96 -12.82
CA LEU A 323 7.29 -9.02 -14.26
C LEU A 323 5.82 -8.71 -14.55
N ASN A 324 5.61 -7.86 -15.55
CA ASN A 324 4.30 -7.28 -15.83
C ASN A 324 3.23 -8.30 -16.28
N ASP A 325 3.64 -9.38 -16.91
CA ASP A 325 2.82 -10.51 -17.36
C ASP A 325 2.48 -11.49 -16.22
N LYS A 326 3.27 -11.47 -15.13
CA LYS A 326 3.06 -12.30 -13.94
C LYS A 326 2.24 -11.62 -12.84
N LEU A 327 1.81 -10.39 -13.10
CA LEU A 327 1.11 -9.58 -12.11
C LEU A 327 -0.20 -10.24 -11.66
N ILE A 328 -0.95 -10.85 -12.57
CA ILE A 328 -2.18 -11.59 -12.26
C ILE A 328 -1.94 -12.77 -11.29
N SER A 329 -0.78 -13.41 -11.37
CA SER A 329 -0.46 -14.57 -10.52
C SER A 329 -0.25 -14.20 -9.06
N LEU A 330 0.02 -12.92 -8.76
CA LEU A 330 0.20 -12.41 -7.40
C LEU A 330 -1.13 -12.33 -6.62
N TYR A 331 -2.26 -12.17 -7.32
CA TYR A 331 -3.56 -11.86 -6.73
C TYR A 331 -4.55 -13.02 -6.89
N GLU A 332 -5.51 -13.12 -5.99
CA GLU A 332 -6.57 -14.13 -6.09
C GLU A 332 -7.62 -13.79 -7.14
N SER A 333 -7.95 -12.52 -7.31
CA SER A 333 -8.98 -12.08 -8.25
C SER A 333 -8.54 -10.85 -9.05
N SER A 334 -9.11 -10.74 -10.25
CA SER A 334 -8.91 -9.62 -11.16
C SER A 334 -10.18 -9.27 -11.93
N ILE A 335 -10.41 -7.98 -12.18
CA ILE A 335 -11.54 -7.45 -12.97
C ILE A 335 -10.99 -6.47 -14.01
N VAL A 336 -11.35 -6.66 -15.28
CA VAL A 336 -11.07 -5.69 -16.35
C VAL A 336 -12.17 -4.63 -16.34
N ILE A 337 -11.78 -3.35 -16.35
CA ILE A 337 -12.68 -2.19 -16.17
C ILE A 337 -13.01 -1.50 -17.49
#